data_AF-A0A0R0H152-F1
#
_entry.id   AF-A0A0R0H152-F1
#
_cell.length_a   1.000
_cell.length_b   1.000
_cell.length_c   1.000
_cell.angle_alpha   90.00
_cell.angle_beta   90.00
_cell.angle_gamma   90.00
#
_symmetry.space_group_name_H-M   'P 1'
#
loop_
_entity.id
_entity.type
_entity.pdbx_description
1 polymer ?
#
loop_
_entity_poly.entity_id
_entity_poly.type
_entity_poly.pdbx_seq_one_letter_code
_entity_poly.pdbx_strand_id
1 'polypeptide(L)'
;MLSPMALSAHICRFPATRADTSLPESLTRIRCRKPLSVRCSGDSTSGSVGSEFDPKVFRKNLTRSKNYNRKGFGYKEETLQLMNREYTSDIIKTLKENGYEYTWGTVTVKLAEAYGFCWGVERAVQIAYEARKQFPTETIWLTNEIIHNPTVNKRLEEMNVQNIPLEEGGKQFDVVNKGDVVILPAFGAAVEEMLTLSEKNVQIVDTTCPWVAKVWNSVEKHKQRDYTSVIHGKYAHEETVATASFAGKYIIVKNMAEAEYVCDYILGGELNGSSSTKEAFLEKFKFAVSEGFDPDRDLIKAGIANQTTMLKGETEEIGLYLFWELGGGV
;
A
#
# COMPACT_ATOMS: atom_id res chain seq x y z
N MET A 1 -14.28 10.46 7.21
CA MET A 1 -13.88 9.58 6.09
C MET A 1 -14.19 10.35 4.82
N LEU A 2 -13.17 10.80 4.09
CA LEU A 2 -13.37 11.47 2.80
C LEU A 2 -13.74 10.44 1.73
N SER A 3 -14.65 10.84 0.84
CA SER A 3 -14.91 10.14 -0.41
C SER A 3 -13.63 10.15 -1.28
N PRO A 4 -13.32 9.12 -2.08
CA PRO A 4 -12.17 9.16 -2.98
C PRO A 4 -12.27 10.37 -3.92
N MET A 5 -11.41 11.37 -3.72
CA MET A 5 -11.28 12.52 -4.60
C MET A 5 -10.44 12.09 -5.81
N ALA A 6 -11.06 12.10 -6.99
CA ALA A 6 -10.39 11.80 -8.25
C ALA A 6 -10.06 13.12 -8.95
N LEU A 7 -8.79 13.31 -9.30
CA LEU A 7 -8.30 14.50 -10.02
C LEU A 7 -8.10 14.16 -11.50
N SER A 8 -8.79 14.87 -12.38
CA SER A 8 -8.58 14.77 -13.83
C SER A 8 -7.95 16.07 -14.32
N ALA A 9 -6.64 16.06 -14.62
CA ALA A 9 -6.01 17.18 -15.28
C ALA A 9 -6.42 17.20 -16.77
N HIS A 10 -7.04 18.28 -17.22
CA HIS A 10 -7.24 18.55 -18.64
C HIS A 10 -6.25 19.63 -19.07
N ILE A 11 -5.05 19.21 -19.48
CA ILE A 11 -4.05 20.11 -20.05
C ILE A 11 -4.07 19.95 -21.58
N CYS A 12 -4.71 20.92 -22.25
CA CYS A 12 -4.53 21.11 -23.70
C CYS A 12 -3.11 21.64 -23.95
N ARG A 13 -2.18 20.76 -24.30
CA ARG A 13 -0.89 21.19 -24.88
C ARG A 13 -1.16 21.77 -26.28
N PHE A 14 -1.18 23.09 -26.41
CA PHE A 14 -1.03 23.73 -27.72
C PHE A 14 0.44 23.67 -28.14
N PRO A 15 0.78 23.17 -29.33
CA PRO A 15 2.13 23.30 -29.85
C PRO A 15 2.37 24.76 -30.25
N ALA A 16 3.36 25.39 -29.62
CA ALA A 16 3.85 26.69 -30.05
C ALA A 16 4.51 26.55 -31.43
N THR A 17 3.77 26.90 -32.48
CA THR A 17 4.29 27.06 -33.84
C THR A 17 5.18 28.30 -33.89
N ARG A 18 6.50 28.10 -34.02
CA ARG A 18 7.40 29.16 -34.46
C ARG A 18 7.41 29.15 -35.99
N ALA A 19 6.91 30.24 -36.56
CA ALA A 19 6.96 30.51 -37.99
C ALA A 19 8.41 30.79 -38.41
N ASP A 20 8.84 30.17 -39.51
CA ASP A 20 9.84 30.75 -40.41
C ASP A 20 9.52 30.31 -41.84
N THR A 21 9.29 31.32 -42.67
CA THR A 21 9.01 31.23 -44.11
C THR A 21 10.31 31.30 -44.92
N SER A 22 10.54 30.33 -45.80
CA SER A 22 11.04 30.57 -47.16
C SER A 22 10.92 29.29 -48.03
N LEU A 23 10.47 29.49 -49.27
CA LEU A 23 10.23 28.52 -50.35
C LEU A 23 11.46 28.48 -51.32
N PRO A 24 11.43 27.77 -52.48
CA PRO A 24 11.49 26.31 -52.66
C PRO A 24 12.54 25.90 -53.73
N GLU A 25 12.93 24.62 -53.83
CA GLU A 25 13.41 24.08 -55.13
C GLU A 25 13.30 22.54 -55.28
N SER A 26 12.48 22.18 -56.26
CA SER A 26 12.36 21.04 -57.19
C SER A 26 13.13 19.69 -57.06
N LEU A 27 12.39 18.62 -57.39
CA LEU A 27 12.77 17.35 -58.08
C LEU A 27 13.62 16.34 -57.28
N THR A 28 13.21 15.07 -57.06
CA THR A 28 12.89 14.05 -58.07
C THR A 28 12.27 12.80 -57.40
N ARG A 29 11.36 12.13 -58.12
CA ARG A 29 10.80 10.80 -57.79
C ARG A 29 11.81 9.70 -58.11
N ILE A 30 12.00 8.72 -57.22
CA ILE A 30 12.43 7.37 -57.60
C ILE A 30 11.55 6.32 -56.92
N ARG A 31 11.06 5.41 -57.74
CA ARG A 31 10.12 4.32 -57.50
C ARG A 31 10.93 3.03 -57.57
N CYS A 32 10.85 2.13 -56.59
CA CYS A 32 11.22 0.72 -56.79
C CYS A 32 10.55 -0.15 -55.70
N ARG A 33 9.41 -0.78 -56.02
CA ARG A 33 9.21 -2.21 -56.36
C ARG A 33 9.19 -3.15 -55.13
N LYS A 34 7.96 -3.61 -54.83
CA LYS A 34 7.64 -4.85 -54.11
C LYS A 34 8.19 -6.08 -54.86
N PRO A 35 8.39 -7.21 -54.17
CA PRO A 35 8.03 -8.50 -54.71
C PRO A 35 6.79 -9.09 -54.00
N LEU A 36 6.04 -9.82 -54.79
CA LEU A 36 4.79 -10.52 -54.49
C LEU A 36 5.04 -11.83 -53.71
N SER A 37 4.15 -12.07 -52.75
CA SER A 37 3.34 -13.29 -52.55
C SER A 37 4.02 -14.65 -52.34
N VAL A 38 3.79 -15.24 -51.16
CA VAL A 38 3.16 -16.58 -51.04
C VAL A 38 2.18 -16.55 -49.86
N ARG A 39 0.92 -16.91 -50.14
CA ARG A 39 -0.13 -17.25 -49.14
C ARG A 39 0.09 -18.69 -48.69
N CYS A 40 0.13 -18.93 -47.39
CA CYS A 40 -0.25 -20.20 -46.79
C CYS A 40 -1.33 -19.92 -45.76
N SER A 41 -2.54 -20.41 -46.03
CA SER A 41 -3.65 -20.46 -45.09
C SER A 41 -3.31 -21.49 -44.01
N GLY A 42 -3.16 -21.02 -42.79
CA GLY A 42 -3.12 -21.86 -41.59
C GLY A 42 -4.14 -21.29 -40.62
N ASP A 43 -5.25 -21.99 -40.43
CA ASP A 43 -6.14 -21.79 -39.30
C ASP A 43 -5.32 -22.04 -38.02
N SER A 44 -4.88 -20.95 -37.42
CA SER A 44 -4.47 -20.94 -36.03
C SER A 44 -5.49 -20.09 -35.29
N THR A 45 -6.52 -20.75 -34.76
CA THR A 45 -7.22 -20.27 -33.57
C THR A 45 -6.19 -20.11 -32.47
N SER A 46 -5.53 -18.95 -32.43
CA SER A 46 -4.71 -18.49 -31.32
C SER A 46 -5.64 -18.09 -30.18
N GLY A 47 -6.27 -19.10 -29.58
CA GLY A 47 -6.81 -19.00 -28.24
C GLY A 47 -5.63 -18.97 -27.27
N SER A 48 -5.14 -17.77 -26.96
CA SER A 48 -4.23 -17.56 -25.84
C SER A 48 -4.34 -16.12 -25.35
N VAL A 49 -5.50 -15.76 -24.81
CA VAL A 49 -5.54 -14.71 -23.78
C VAL A 49 -5.26 -15.43 -22.48
N GLY A 50 -3.97 -15.56 -22.14
CA GLY A 50 -3.58 -15.88 -20.78
C GLY A 50 -4.17 -14.76 -19.91
N SER A 51 -5.06 -15.10 -19.00
CA SER A 51 -5.70 -14.11 -18.13
C SER A 51 -4.61 -13.37 -17.34
N GLU A 52 -4.44 -12.09 -17.61
CA GLU A 52 -3.59 -11.20 -16.81
C GLU A 52 -3.97 -11.35 -15.33
N PHE A 53 -2.98 -11.55 -14.46
CA PHE A 53 -3.22 -11.76 -13.03
C PHE A 53 -3.87 -10.51 -12.43
N ASP A 54 -5.07 -10.67 -11.86
CA ASP A 54 -5.78 -9.58 -11.17
C ASP A 54 -5.72 -9.78 -9.65
N PRO A 55 -4.92 -8.95 -8.92
CA PRO A 55 -4.81 -8.98 -7.47
C PRO A 55 -6.16 -8.93 -6.73
N LYS A 56 -7.13 -8.18 -7.28
CA LYS A 56 -8.45 -8.02 -6.66
C LYS A 56 -9.26 -9.31 -6.73
N VAL A 57 -9.25 -9.97 -7.88
CA VAL A 57 -9.92 -11.26 -8.08
C VAL A 57 -9.24 -12.32 -7.24
N PHE A 58 -7.91 -12.36 -7.23
CA PHE A 58 -7.13 -13.25 -6.38
C PHE A 58 -7.49 -13.08 -4.91
N ARG A 59 -7.43 -11.86 -4.36
CA ARG A 59 -7.78 -11.58 -2.96
C ARG A 59 -9.22 -11.97 -2.63
N LYS A 60 -10.17 -11.70 -3.52
CA LYS A 60 -11.57 -12.10 -3.35
C LYS A 60 -11.73 -13.62 -3.27
N ASN A 61 -10.95 -14.37 -4.04
CA ASN A 61 -10.95 -15.84 -3.99
C ASN A 61 -10.25 -16.36 -2.73
N LEU A 62 -9.09 -15.79 -2.38
CA LEU A 62 -8.33 -16.14 -1.18
C LEU A 62 -9.17 -15.99 0.09
N THR A 63 -9.86 -14.84 0.22
CA THR A 63 -10.71 -14.53 1.38
C THR A 63 -11.93 -15.44 1.53
N ARG A 64 -12.30 -16.19 0.49
CA ARG A 64 -13.39 -17.18 0.49
C ARG A 64 -12.89 -18.61 0.62
N SER A 65 -11.57 -18.81 0.59
CA SER A 65 -10.97 -20.13 0.74
C SER A 65 -11.19 -20.67 2.16
N LYS A 66 -11.17 -21.99 2.30
CA LYS A 66 -11.37 -22.65 3.60
C LYS A 66 -10.23 -22.39 4.59
N ASN A 67 -9.03 -22.13 4.07
CA ASN A 67 -7.82 -21.96 4.87
C ASN A 67 -7.51 -20.49 5.16
N TYR A 68 -8.50 -19.60 5.05
CA TYR A 68 -8.33 -18.17 5.32
C TYR A 68 -9.29 -17.74 6.41
N ASN A 69 -8.75 -17.16 7.49
CA ASN A 69 -9.53 -16.57 8.56
C ASN A 69 -9.16 -15.10 8.79
N ARG A 70 -10.19 -14.25 8.89
CA ARG A 70 -10.04 -12.84 9.28
C ARG A 70 -10.92 -12.47 10.47
N LYS A 71 -11.82 -13.36 10.93
CA LYS A 71 -12.88 -13.01 11.89
C LYS A 71 -12.53 -13.32 13.35
N GLY A 72 -11.40 -13.98 13.61
CA GLY A 72 -11.10 -14.61 14.90
C GLY A 72 -11.62 -16.04 14.96
N PHE A 73 -11.44 -16.70 16.10
CA PHE A 73 -11.70 -18.13 16.31
C PHE A 73 -12.72 -18.41 17.43
N GLY A 74 -13.33 -17.35 18.00
CA GLY A 74 -14.34 -17.47 19.04
C GLY A 74 -13.79 -17.39 20.47
N TYR A 75 -12.51 -17.04 20.62
CA TYR A 75 -11.83 -16.86 21.91
C TYR A 75 -11.65 -15.38 22.28
N LYS A 76 -12.47 -14.50 21.70
CA LYS A 76 -12.30 -13.05 21.82
C LYS A 76 -12.32 -12.54 23.25
N GLU A 77 -13.31 -12.93 24.03
CA GLU A 77 -13.46 -12.44 25.41
C GLU A 77 -12.24 -12.81 26.28
N GLU A 78 -11.83 -14.07 26.23
CA GLU A 78 -10.70 -14.56 27.02
C GLU A 78 -9.37 -13.96 26.58
N THR A 79 -9.14 -13.81 25.27
CA THR A 79 -7.92 -13.20 24.75
C THR A 79 -7.85 -11.70 25.07
N LEU A 80 -8.98 -10.99 25.06
CA LEU A 80 -9.04 -9.61 25.55
C LEU A 80 -8.75 -9.49 27.04
N GLN A 81 -9.25 -10.41 27.87
CA GLN A 81 -8.91 -10.44 29.30
C GLN A 81 -7.42 -10.67 29.53
N LEU A 82 -6.80 -11.58 28.77
CA LEU A 82 -5.35 -11.81 28.81
C LEU A 82 -4.58 -10.55 28.41
N MET A 83 -4.93 -9.93 27.29
CA MET A 83 -4.30 -8.69 26.82
C MET A 83 -4.45 -7.55 27.82
N ASN A 84 -5.63 -7.39 28.43
CA ASN A 84 -5.84 -6.36 29.45
C ASN A 84 -4.91 -6.58 30.66
N ARG A 85 -4.73 -7.82 31.11
CA ARG A 85 -3.79 -8.13 32.19
C ARG A 85 -2.33 -7.82 31.81
N GLU A 86 -1.96 -7.99 30.55
CA GLU A 86 -0.58 -7.81 30.08
C GLU A 86 -0.24 -6.36 29.73
N TYR A 87 -1.20 -5.58 29.25
CA TYR A 87 -0.96 -4.24 28.67
C TYR A 87 -1.66 -3.09 29.41
N THR A 88 -2.35 -3.36 30.51
CA THR A 88 -2.92 -2.32 31.38
C THR A 88 -2.30 -2.34 32.76
N SER A 89 -2.46 -1.25 33.52
CA SER A 89 -1.89 -1.08 34.85
C SER A 89 -2.85 -0.33 35.76
N ASP A 90 -2.80 -0.62 37.07
CA ASP A 90 -3.59 0.05 38.09
C ASP A 90 -3.37 1.56 38.11
N ILE A 91 -2.16 2.04 37.77
CA ILE A 91 -1.88 3.48 37.69
C ILE A 91 -2.75 4.18 36.64
N ILE A 92 -3.00 3.52 35.51
CA ILE A 92 -3.84 4.04 34.44
C ILE A 92 -5.30 4.09 34.89
N LYS A 93 -5.73 3.07 35.65
CA LYS A 93 -7.05 3.06 36.27
C LYS A 93 -7.21 4.22 37.26
N THR A 94 -6.25 4.42 38.16
CA THR A 94 -6.25 5.55 39.11
C THR A 94 -6.32 6.89 38.38
N LEU A 95 -5.50 7.09 37.34
CA LEU A 95 -5.52 8.33 36.55
C LEU A 95 -6.89 8.57 35.90
N LYS A 96 -7.50 7.55 35.29
CA LYS A 96 -8.85 7.65 34.68
C LYS A 96 -9.93 8.02 35.71
N GLU A 97 -9.92 7.37 36.87
CA GLU A 97 -10.89 7.62 37.95
C GLU A 97 -10.76 9.04 38.55
N ASN A 98 -9.61 9.70 38.37
CA ASN A 98 -9.33 11.05 38.88
C ASN A 98 -9.29 12.11 37.76
N GLY A 99 -10.00 11.88 36.65
CA GLY A 99 -10.09 12.88 35.58
C GLY A 99 -8.81 13.07 34.78
N TYR A 100 -8.06 11.98 34.55
CA TYR A 100 -6.80 11.93 33.80
C TYR A 100 -5.62 12.63 34.48
N GLU A 101 -5.72 12.95 35.77
CA GLU A 101 -4.65 13.58 36.52
C GLU A 101 -4.63 13.06 37.96
N TYR A 102 -3.44 12.77 38.49
CA TYR A 102 -3.29 12.37 39.89
C TYR A 102 -1.93 12.80 40.44
N THR A 103 -1.91 13.19 41.71
CA THR A 103 -0.70 13.66 42.41
C THR A 103 -0.27 12.64 43.47
N TRP A 104 0.91 12.06 43.28
CA TRP A 104 1.60 11.23 44.28
C TRP A 104 2.68 12.04 44.96
N GLY A 105 2.42 12.46 46.20
CA GLY A 105 3.35 13.29 46.96
C GLY A 105 3.59 14.64 46.28
N THR A 106 4.80 14.86 45.78
CA THR A 106 5.19 16.10 45.08
C THR A 106 5.13 15.99 43.55
N VAL A 107 4.74 14.83 43.01
CA VAL A 107 4.71 14.57 41.56
C VAL A 107 3.27 14.48 41.07
N THR A 108 2.92 15.31 40.09
CA THR A 108 1.65 15.24 39.37
C THR A 108 1.84 14.56 38.03
N VAL A 109 1.06 13.51 37.78
CA VAL A 109 1.04 12.77 36.51
C VAL A 109 -0.26 13.09 35.79
N LYS A 110 -0.16 13.44 34.50
CA LYS A 110 -1.31 13.66 33.61
C LYS A 110 -1.30 12.60 32.51
N LEU A 111 -2.46 12.02 32.25
CA LEU A 111 -2.68 11.03 31.21
C LEU A 111 -3.28 11.73 29.99
N ALA A 112 -2.74 11.46 28.81
CA ALA A 112 -3.33 11.95 27.57
C ALA A 112 -4.75 11.39 27.40
N GLU A 113 -5.66 12.15 26.79
CA GLU A 113 -7.02 11.68 26.51
C GLU A 113 -7.05 10.52 25.51
N ALA A 114 -6.12 10.52 24.55
CA ALA A 114 -5.92 9.47 23.57
C ALA A 114 -4.56 8.79 23.80
N TYR A 115 -4.59 7.51 24.19
CA TYR A 115 -3.39 6.71 24.44
C TYR A 115 -3.67 5.21 24.25
N GLY A 116 -2.60 4.41 24.17
CA GLY A 116 -2.68 2.95 24.10
C GLY A 116 -2.99 2.42 22.70
N PHE A 117 -3.52 1.21 22.63
CA PHE A 117 -3.85 0.56 21.37
C PHE A 117 -5.04 1.22 20.71
N CYS A 118 -4.90 1.54 19.41
CA CYS A 118 -6.07 1.82 18.59
C CYS A 118 -6.83 0.51 18.33
N TRP A 119 -8.11 0.62 17.94
CA TRP A 119 -8.95 -0.54 17.66
C TRP A 119 -8.33 -1.52 16.63
N GLY A 120 -7.61 -1.00 15.63
CA GLY A 120 -6.95 -1.85 14.63
C GLY A 120 -5.83 -2.69 15.21
N VAL A 121 -5.03 -2.09 16.10
CA VAL A 121 -3.93 -2.75 16.82
C VAL A 121 -4.48 -3.77 17.82
N GLU A 122 -5.44 -3.37 18.66
CA GLU A 122 -6.08 -4.26 19.63
C GLU A 122 -6.63 -5.50 18.92
N ARG A 123 -7.41 -5.30 17.85
CA ARG A 123 -7.95 -6.38 17.03
C ARG A 123 -6.86 -7.30 16.46
N ALA A 124 -5.75 -6.75 15.98
CA ALA A 124 -4.71 -7.55 15.36
C ALA A 124 -4.00 -8.47 16.36
N VAL A 125 -3.59 -7.91 17.50
CA VAL A 125 -2.96 -8.66 18.60
C VAL A 125 -3.93 -9.70 19.16
N GLN A 126 -5.19 -9.30 19.34
CA GLN A 126 -6.25 -10.17 19.85
C GLN A 126 -6.47 -11.40 18.94
N ILE A 127 -6.57 -11.22 17.62
CA ILE A 127 -6.70 -12.34 16.67
C ILE A 127 -5.44 -13.21 16.64
N ALA A 128 -4.24 -12.62 16.78
CA ALA A 128 -3.00 -13.39 16.88
C ALA A 128 -2.98 -14.30 18.13
N TYR A 129 -3.50 -13.81 19.25
CA TYR A 129 -3.66 -14.60 20.48
C TYR A 129 -4.68 -15.72 20.28
N GLU A 130 -5.80 -15.43 19.61
CA GLU A 130 -6.78 -16.47 19.25
C GLU A 130 -6.16 -17.53 18.35
N ALA A 131 -5.30 -17.14 17.40
CA ALA A 131 -4.65 -18.08 16.50
C ALA A 131 -3.79 -19.09 17.27
N ARG A 132 -2.98 -18.63 18.22
CA ARG A 132 -2.20 -19.56 19.06
C ARG A 132 -3.07 -20.47 19.91
N LYS A 133 -4.22 -19.98 20.38
CA LYS A 133 -5.16 -20.81 21.15
C LYS A 133 -5.85 -21.85 20.26
N GLN A 134 -6.27 -21.45 19.07
CA GLN A 134 -6.96 -22.31 18.10
C GLN A 134 -6.05 -23.43 17.59
N PHE A 135 -4.80 -23.10 17.35
CA PHE A 135 -3.79 -24.01 16.85
C PHE A 135 -2.78 -24.17 17.97
N PRO A 136 -2.91 -25.13 18.90
CA PRO A 136 -2.00 -25.25 20.04
C PRO A 136 -0.67 -25.92 19.71
N THR A 137 -0.60 -26.67 18.59
CA THR A 137 0.55 -27.54 18.26
C THR A 137 1.25 -27.16 16.96
N GLU A 138 0.57 -26.44 16.08
CA GLU A 138 1.03 -26.10 14.76
C GLU A 138 2.14 -25.04 14.82
N THR A 139 3.06 -25.05 13.85
CA THR A 139 4.00 -23.95 13.70
C THR A 139 3.23 -22.71 13.25
N ILE A 140 3.38 -21.60 13.99
CA ILE A 140 2.76 -20.33 13.63
C ILE A 140 3.86 -19.36 13.23
N TRP A 141 3.79 -18.92 11.98
CA TRP A 141 4.63 -17.90 11.41
C TRP A 141 3.92 -16.56 11.39
N LEU A 142 4.70 -15.52 11.49
CA LEU A 142 4.28 -14.14 11.38
C LEU A 142 5.13 -13.51 10.27
N THR A 143 4.49 -12.94 9.25
CA THR A 143 5.22 -12.49 8.05
C THR A 143 6.13 -11.29 8.31
N ASN A 144 5.79 -10.45 9.29
CA ASN A 144 6.49 -9.29 9.84
C ASN A 144 5.99 -9.10 11.27
N GLU A 145 6.67 -8.31 12.10
CA GLU A 145 6.13 -7.85 13.39
C GLU A 145 4.61 -7.57 13.36
N ILE A 146 3.86 -8.04 14.37
CA ILE A 146 2.39 -7.94 14.38
C ILE A 146 1.97 -6.47 14.35
N ILE A 147 2.75 -5.67 15.07
CA ILE A 147 2.80 -4.22 15.16
C ILE A 147 4.23 -3.82 15.55
N HIS A 148 4.62 -2.56 15.35
CA HIS A 148 5.91 -2.02 15.83
C HIS A 148 5.92 -1.80 17.35
N ASN A 149 5.83 -2.88 18.11
CA ASN A 149 5.92 -2.89 19.56
C ASN A 149 6.74 -4.11 20.02
N PRO A 150 7.99 -3.92 20.48
CA PRO A 150 8.87 -5.03 20.84
C PRO A 150 8.31 -5.88 21.98
N THR A 151 7.58 -5.29 22.93
CA THR A 151 6.96 -6.02 24.04
C THR A 151 5.87 -6.98 23.53
N VAL A 152 5.06 -6.54 22.57
CA VAL A 152 4.01 -7.39 21.96
C VAL A 152 4.63 -8.49 21.11
N ASN A 153 5.64 -8.18 20.27
CA ASN A 153 6.31 -9.19 19.45
C ASN A 153 7.03 -10.24 20.30
N LYS A 154 7.74 -9.82 21.34
CA LYS A 154 8.37 -10.74 22.30
C LYS A 154 7.33 -11.64 22.96
N ARG A 155 6.17 -11.09 23.32
CA ARG A 155 5.10 -11.88 23.94
C ARG A 155 4.55 -12.95 22.99
N LEU A 156 4.39 -12.62 21.71
CA LEU A 156 4.03 -13.60 20.68
C LEU A 156 5.10 -14.68 20.49
N GLU A 157 6.37 -14.30 20.52
CA GLU A 157 7.49 -15.25 20.48
C GLU A 157 7.49 -16.22 21.67
N GLU A 158 7.26 -15.71 22.89
CA GLU A 158 7.06 -16.54 24.10
C GLU A 158 5.85 -17.48 23.99
N MET A 159 4.86 -17.10 23.17
CA MET A 159 3.72 -17.93 22.80
C MET A 159 4.02 -18.86 21.62
N ASN A 160 5.27 -19.03 21.20
CA ASN A 160 5.67 -19.84 20.04
C ASN A 160 5.01 -19.37 18.72
N VAL A 161 4.93 -18.06 18.51
CA VAL A 161 4.61 -17.44 17.22
C VAL A 161 5.89 -16.80 16.71
N GLN A 162 6.46 -17.35 15.63
CA GLN A 162 7.79 -16.99 15.14
C GLN A 162 7.71 -16.06 13.93
N ASN A 163 8.65 -15.11 13.81
CA ASN A 163 8.77 -14.33 12.59
C ASN A 163 9.36 -15.19 11.46
N ILE A 164 8.89 -15.00 10.23
CA ILE A 164 9.57 -15.53 9.05
C ILE A 164 10.96 -14.88 8.97
N PRO A 165 12.05 -15.66 8.81
CA PRO A 165 13.39 -15.12 8.70
C PRO A 165 13.56 -14.19 7.49
N LEU A 166 14.44 -13.21 7.66
CA LEU A 166 14.87 -12.30 6.60
C LEU A 166 16.31 -12.64 6.22
N GLU A 167 16.55 -12.92 4.95
CA GLU A 167 17.89 -13.10 4.38
C GLU A 167 18.00 -12.25 3.11
N GLU A 168 19.14 -11.57 2.93
CA GLU A 168 19.42 -10.70 1.77
C GLU A 168 18.33 -9.63 1.47
N GLY A 169 17.56 -9.24 2.49
CA GLY A 169 16.46 -8.28 2.35
C GLY A 169 15.11 -8.88 1.91
N GLY A 170 15.02 -10.21 1.77
CA GLY A 170 13.81 -10.94 1.42
C GLY A 170 13.33 -11.91 2.51
N LYS A 171 12.01 -12.15 2.55
CA LYS A 171 11.38 -13.14 3.45
C LYS A 171 11.63 -14.56 2.94
N GLN A 172 12.08 -15.42 3.84
CA GLN A 172 12.38 -16.82 3.54
C GLN A 172 11.14 -17.69 3.73
N PHE A 173 10.27 -17.75 2.72
CA PHE A 173 9.05 -18.56 2.78
C PHE A 173 9.28 -20.08 2.70
N ASP A 174 10.52 -20.54 2.44
CA ASP A 174 10.86 -21.96 2.38
C ASP A 174 10.79 -22.67 3.73
N VAL A 175 10.92 -21.93 4.83
CA VAL A 175 10.72 -22.46 6.19
C VAL A 175 9.26 -22.81 6.48
N VAL A 176 8.33 -22.26 5.68
CA VAL A 176 6.89 -22.42 5.86
C VAL A 176 6.42 -23.67 5.13
N ASN A 177 5.86 -24.61 5.89
CA ASN A 177 5.38 -25.89 5.41
C ASN A 177 3.86 -25.92 5.21
N LYS A 178 3.39 -26.86 4.39
CA LYS A 178 1.96 -27.11 4.21
C LYS A 178 1.33 -27.46 5.56
N GLY A 179 0.24 -26.77 5.89
CA GLY A 179 -0.49 -26.96 7.15
C GLY A 179 -0.01 -26.07 8.30
N ASP A 180 1.12 -25.38 8.16
CA ASP A 180 1.51 -24.32 9.09
C ASP A 180 0.45 -23.20 9.10
N VAL A 181 0.47 -22.40 10.16
CA VAL A 181 -0.36 -21.20 10.28
C VAL A 181 0.50 -19.98 9.98
N VAL A 182 0.00 -19.07 9.16
CA VAL A 182 0.70 -17.82 8.84
C VAL A 182 -0.19 -16.63 9.14
N ILE A 183 0.27 -15.78 10.05
CA ILE A 183 -0.38 -14.55 10.45
C ILE A 183 0.12 -13.42 9.55
N LEU A 184 -0.82 -12.72 8.90
CA LEU A 184 -0.55 -11.45 8.22
C LEU A 184 -0.74 -10.33 9.24
N PRO A 185 0.21 -9.38 9.40
CA PRO A 185 0.20 -8.38 10.47
C PRO A 185 -0.84 -7.29 10.28
N ALA A 186 -0.94 -6.36 11.23
CA ALA A 186 -1.89 -5.25 11.18
C ALA A 186 -1.72 -4.35 9.94
N PHE A 187 -0.48 -4.25 9.44
CA PHE A 187 -0.09 -3.49 8.24
C PHE A 187 -0.48 -4.20 6.92
N GLY A 188 -0.84 -5.48 7.02
CA GLY A 188 -1.12 -6.36 5.89
C GLY A 188 0.11 -6.99 5.27
N ALA A 189 -0.07 -7.55 4.07
CA ALA A 189 0.94 -8.28 3.32
C ALA A 189 0.83 -7.95 1.84
N ALA A 190 1.95 -8.04 1.13
CA ALA A 190 1.97 -7.81 -0.31
C ALA A 190 1.24 -8.95 -1.06
N VAL A 191 0.74 -8.65 -2.26
CA VAL A 191 0.00 -9.61 -3.09
C VAL A 191 0.83 -10.86 -3.38
N GLU A 192 2.12 -10.68 -3.64
CA GLU A 192 3.10 -11.74 -3.91
C GLU A 192 3.29 -12.67 -2.70
N GLU A 193 3.30 -12.10 -1.48
CA GLU A 193 3.38 -12.87 -0.25
C GLU A 193 2.11 -13.70 -0.04
N MET A 194 0.94 -13.09 -0.23
CA MET A 194 -0.33 -13.81 -0.15
C MET A 194 -0.44 -14.93 -1.20
N LEU A 195 0.07 -14.70 -2.41
CA LEU A 195 0.12 -15.71 -3.47
C LEU A 195 0.99 -16.90 -3.05
N THR A 196 2.23 -16.62 -2.64
CA THR A 196 3.19 -17.63 -2.18
C THR A 196 2.62 -18.49 -1.03
N LEU A 197 2.00 -17.85 -0.05
CA LEU A 197 1.38 -18.53 1.09
C LEU A 197 0.15 -19.35 0.67
N SER A 198 -0.67 -18.84 -0.25
CA SER A 198 -1.81 -19.56 -0.80
C SER A 198 -1.37 -20.83 -1.53
N GLU A 199 -0.30 -20.77 -2.32
CA GLU A 199 0.25 -21.90 -3.07
C GLU A 199 0.83 -22.99 -2.15
N LYS A 200 1.41 -22.59 -1.01
CA LYS A 200 1.88 -23.51 0.04
C LYS A 200 0.75 -24.19 0.82
N ASN A 201 -0.51 -23.79 0.63
CA ASN A 201 -1.69 -24.35 1.28
C ASN A 201 -1.56 -24.35 2.83
N VAL A 202 -1.16 -23.20 3.37
CA VAL A 202 -1.10 -22.89 4.81
C VAL A 202 -2.47 -22.41 5.33
N GLN A 203 -2.62 -22.34 6.65
CA GLN A 203 -3.73 -21.61 7.28
C GLN A 203 -3.37 -20.13 7.40
N ILE A 204 -4.03 -19.27 6.64
CA ILE A 204 -3.80 -17.81 6.69
C ILE A 204 -4.71 -17.17 7.74
N VAL A 205 -4.10 -16.46 8.69
CA VAL A 205 -4.80 -15.62 9.67
C VAL A 205 -4.52 -14.16 9.35
N ASP A 206 -5.47 -13.50 8.70
CA ASP A 206 -5.33 -12.10 8.30
C ASP A 206 -5.76 -11.16 9.43
N THR A 207 -4.77 -10.53 10.06
CA THR A 207 -5.00 -9.52 11.11
C THR A 207 -5.02 -8.08 10.59
N THR A 208 -4.88 -7.88 9.27
CA THR A 208 -4.82 -6.57 8.62
C THR A 208 -5.91 -5.65 9.13
N CYS A 209 -5.48 -4.48 9.61
CA CYS A 209 -6.36 -3.43 10.08
C CYS A 209 -7.40 -3.09 9.00
N PRO A 210 -8.71 -3.08 9.32
CA PRO A 210 -9.74 -2.73 8.35
C PRO A 210 -9.60 -1.32 7.74
N TRP A 211 -8.89 -0.41 8.42
CA TRP A 211 -8.54 0.90 7.89
C TRP A 211 -7.50 0.81 6.78
N VAL A 212 -6.45 0.00 6.95
CA VAL A 212 -5.44 -0.30 5.92
C VAL A 212 -6.10 -0.94 4.70
N ALA A 213 -6.96 -1.94 4.91
CA ALA A 213 -7.67 -2.60 3.80
C ALA A 213 -8.60 -1.66 3.01
N LYS A 214 -9.04 -0.53 3.60
CA LYS A 214 -9.78 0.50 2.86
C LYS A 214 -8.87 1.29 1.91
N VAL A 215 -7.61 1.50 2.26
CA VAL A 215 -6.61 2.14 1.39
C VAL A 215 -6.38 1.29 0.14
N TRP A 216 -6.31 -0.03 0.29
CA TRP A 216 -6.19 -0.97 -0.83
C TRP A 216 -7.35 -0.83 -1.83
N ASN A 217 -8.58 -0.64 -1.32
CA ASN A 217 -9.73 -0.38 -2.19
C ASN A 217 -9.61 0.96 -2.96
N SER A 218 -8.92 1.97 -2.41
CA SER A 218 -8.70 3.24 -3.10
C SER A 218 -7.72 3.08 -4.26
N VAL A 219 -6.58 2.41 -4.05
CA VAL A 219 -5.60 2.17 -5.12
C VAL A 219 -6.15 1.22 -6.20
N GLU A 220 -6.98 0.24 -5.82
CA GLU A 220 -7.72 -0.59 -6.80
C GLU A 220 -8.71 0.23 -7.64
N LYS A 221 -9.36 1.23 -7.06
CA LYS A 221 -10.26 2.13 -7.78
C LYS A 221 -9.49 3.04 -8.74
N HIS A 222 -8.30 3.51 -8.35
CA HIS A 222 -7.43 4.26 -9.25
C HIS A 222 -7.03 3.39 -10.45
N LYS A 223 -6.59 2.15 -10.21
CA LYS A 223 -6.28 1.17 -11.26
C LYS A 223 -7.46 0.96 -12.23
N GLN A 224 -8.67 0.75 -11.71
CA GLN A 224 -9.88 0.56 -12.54
C GLN A 224 -10.25 1.78 -13.40
N ARG A 225 -9.80 2.97 -13.04
CA ARG A 225 -10.07 4.22 -13.75
C ARG A 225 -8.90 4.71 -14.59
N ASP A 226 -7.80 3.95 -14.63
CA ASP A 226 -6.52 4.34 -15.25
C ASP A 226 -5.94 5.64 -14.65
N TYR A 227 -5.94 5.71 -13.32
CA TYR A 227 -5.30 6.77 -12.53
C TYR A 227 -4.04 6.20 -11.89
N THR A 228 -2.98 7.01 -11.86
CA THR A 228 -1.81 6.76 -11.02
C THR A 228 -2.14 7.03 -9.57
N SER A 229 -1.78 6.11 -8.68
CA SER A 229 -1.92 6.30 -7.25
C SER A 229 -0.74 7.10 -6.70
N VAL A 230 -1.00 8.30 -6.19
CA VAL A 230 -0.06 9.04 -5.35
C VAL A 230 -0.25 8.54 -3.91
N ILE A 231 0.67 7.69 -3.45
CA ILE A 231 0.61 7.06 -2.14
C ILE A 231 1.41 7.92 -1.16
N HIS A 232 0.74 8.55 -0.19
CA HIS A 232 1.43 9.26 0.88
C HIS A 232 1.96 8.25 1.90
N GLY A 233 3.28 8.04 1.93
CA GLY A 233 3.91 7.01 2.73
C GLY A 233 5.43 6.94 2.57
N LYS A 234 6.06 6.00 3.28
CA LYS A 234 7.49 5.70 3.15
C LYS A 234 7.66 4.46 2.28
N TYR A 235 8.43 4.55 1.19
CA TYR A 235 8.50 3.46 0.19
C TYR A 235 8.91 2.09 0.76
N ALA A 236 9.78 2.08 1.77
CA ALA A 236 10.27 0.84 2.40
C ALA A 236 9.42 0.34 3.58
N HIS A 237 8.37 1.06 3.98
CA HIS A 237 7.52 0.64 5.10
C HIS A 237 6.52 -0.44 4.66
N GLU A 238 6.31 -1.47 5.48
CA GLU A 238 5.51 -2.64 5.10
C GLU A 238 4.08 -2.32 4.67
N GLU A 239 3.43 -1.35 5.31
CA GLU A 239 2.08 -0.90 4.92
C GLU A 239 2.07 -0.32 3.50
N THR A 240 3.12 0.44 3.16
CA THR A 240 3.29 1.05 1.84
C THR A 240 3.58 -0.02 0.80
N VAL A 241 4.48 -0.97 1.10
CA VAL A 241 4.81 -2.09 0.20
C VAL A 241 3.57 -2.93 -0.07
N ALA A 242 2.81 -3.28 0.98
CA ALA A 242 1.54 -3.99 0.84
C ALA A 242 0.56 -3.19 -0.02
N THR A 243 0.38 -1.90 0.24
CA THR A 243 -0.53 -1.05 -0.54
C THR A 243 -0.11 -0.91 -2.01
N ALA A 244 1.18 -0.71 -2.27
CA ALA A 244 1.73 -0.57 -3.62
C ALA A 244 1.51 -1.83 -4.47
N SER A 245 1.58 -3.02 -3.87
CA SER A 245 1.29 -4.28 -4.56
C SER A 245 -0.16 -4.42 -5.08
N PHE A 246 -1.10 -3.63 -4.53
CA PHE A 246 -2.49 -3.56 -5.04
C PHE A 246 -2.71 -2.44 -6.06
N ALA A 247 -1.76 -1.53 -6.22
CA ALA A 247 -1.86 -0.43 -7.16
C ALA A 247 -1.57 -0.90 -8.60
N GLY A 248 -2.04 -0.12 -9.58
CA GLY A 248 -1.56 -0.23 -10.96
C GLY A 248 -0.28 0.57 -11.09
N LYS A 249 -0.38 1.76 -11.67
CA LYS A 249 0.68 2.77 -11.65
C LYS A 249 0.67 3.49 -10.31
N TYR A 250 1.84 3.74 -9.75
CA TYR A 250 1.94 4.51 -8.51
C TYR A 250 3.23 5.33 -8.43
N ILE A 251 3.16 6.34 -7.58
CA ILE A 251 4.30 7.07 -7.02
C ILE A 251 4.06 7.21 -5.51
N ILE A 252 5.11 7.05 -4.71
CA ILE A 252 5.09 7.19 -3.26
C ILE A 252 5.77 8.50 -2.90
N VAL A 253 5.07 9.35 -2.13
CA VAL A 253 5.59 10.62 -1.62
C VAL A 253 5.62 10.57 -0.10
N LYS A 254 6.74 10.99 0.48
CA LYS A 254 6.99 10.92 1.93
C LYS A 254 6.38 12.09 2.70
N ASN A 255 6.30 13.27 2.08
CA ASN A 255 5.94 14.51 2.73
C ASN A 255 5.49 15.56 1.71
N MET A 256 5.11 16.75 2.20
CA MET A 256 4.71 17.87 1.35
C MET A 256 5.77 18.26 0.32
N ALA A 257 7.06 18.33 0.69
CA ALA A 257 8.11 18.74 -0.24
C ALA A 257 8.24 17.80 -1.46
N GLU A 258 8.02 16.49 -1.27
CA GLU A 258 7.97 15.55 -2.39
C GLU A 258 6.67 15.67 -3.20
N ALA A 259 5.54 15.98 -2.56
CA ALA A 259 4.29 16.26 -3.26
C ALA A 259 4.40 17.54 -4.12
N GLU A 260 5.01 18.61 -3.59
CA GLU A 260 5.33 19.84 -4.31
C GLU A 260 6.22 19.57 -5.53
N TYR A 261 7.25 18.75 -5.36
CA TYR A 261 8.12 18.35 -6.47
C TYR A 261 7.34 17.63 -7.57
N VAL A 262 6.39 16.76 -7.20
CA VAL A 262 5.52 16.07 -8.17
C VAL A 262 4.58 17.06 -8.87
N CYS A 263 3.96 17.99 -8.14
CA CYS A 263 3.12 19.03 -8.73
C CYS A 263 3.90 19.91 -9.70
N ASP A 264 5.07 20.39 -9.29
CA ASP A 264 5.92 21.25 -10.10
C ASP A 264 6.34 20.53 -11.39
N TYR A 265 6.64 19.22 -11.33
CA TYR A 265 6.93 18.43 -12.53
C TYR A 265 5.72 18.37 -13.48
N ILE A 266 4.52 18.11 -12.95
CA ILE A 266 3.28 18.03 -13.75
C ILE A 266 3.01 19.38 -14.44
N LEU A 267 3.31 20.48 -13.75
CA LEU A 267 3.15 21.85 -14.25
C LEU A 267 4.35 22.34 -15.08
N GLY A 268 5.31 21.48 -15.41
CA GLY A 268 6.45 21.83 -16.27
C GLY A 268 7.47 22.78 -15.63
N GLY A 269 7.56 22.81 -14.30
CA GLY A 269 8.46 23.67 -13.54
C GLY A 269 7.93 25.07 -13.22
N GLU A 270 6.65 25.35 -13.52
CA GLU A 270 6.04 26.67 -13.38
C GLU A 270 5.58 27.01 -11.95
N LEU A 271 5.58 26.05 -11.02
CA LEU A 271 5.02 26.22 -9.68
C LEU A 271 6.03 26.85 -8.70
N ASN A 272 7.16 26.20 -8.53
CA ASN A 272 8.26 26.68 -7.69
C ASN A 272 9.65 26.37 -8.28
N GLY A 273 9.72 25.72 -9.45
CA GLY A 273 10.97 25.35 -10.12
C GLY A 273 11.80 24.32 -9.35
N SER A 274 11.18 23.55 -8.44
CA SER A 274 11.84 22.51 -7.67
C SER A 274 12.11 21.25 -8.49
N SER A 275 11.27 20.98 -9.48
CA SER A 275 11.41 19.89 -10.45
C SER A 275 12.30 20.31 -11.62
N SER A 276 12.86 19.32 -12.33
CA SER A 276 13.74 19.59 -13.47
C SER A 276 13.43 18.66 -14.63
N THR A 277 14.33 17.73 -14.94
CA THR A 277 14.19 16.81 -16.07
C THR A 277 13.55 15.49 -15.62
N LYS A 278 13.02 14.74 -16.59
CA LYS A 278 12.50 13.38 -16.39
C LYS A 278 13.50 12.47 -15.70
N GLU A 279 14.78 12.56 -16.07
CA GLU A 279 15.85 11.75 -15.52
C GLU A 279 16.07 12.06 -14.03
N ALA A 280 16.08 13.34 -13.67
CA ALA A 280 16.21 13.76 -12.27
C ALA A 280 14.99 13.33 -11.43
N PHE A 281 13.79 13.40 -12.02
CA PHE A 281 12.57 12.92 -11.38
C PHE A 281 12.64 11.40 -11.10
N LEU A 282 13.00 10.60 -12.10
CA LEU A 282 13.10 9.16 -11.97
C LEU A 282 14.21 8.75 -11.00
N GLU A 283 15.35 9.45 -10.98
CA GLU A 283 16.41 9.20 -10.00
C GLU A 283 15.94 9.50 -8.57
N LYS A 284 15.22 10.62 -8.37
CA LYS A 284 14.68 11.00 -7.06
C LYS A 284 13.69 9.97 -6.52
N PHE A 285 12.84 9.39 -7.39
CA PHE A 285 11.80 8.44 -7.01
C PHE A 285 12.09 6.99 -7.42
N LYS A 286 13.36 6.62 -7.64
CA LYS A 286 13.73 5.30 -8.21
C LYS A 286 13.23 4.07 -7.45
N PHE A 287 12.98 4.20 -6.14
CA PHE A 287 12.42 3.13 -5.29
C PHE A 287 10.95 3.35 -4.93
N ALA A 288 10.37 4.44 -5.42
CA ALA A 288 9.08 4.96 -5.01
C ALA A 288 8.06 4.99 -6.16
N VAL A 289 8.37 4.41 -7.32
CA VAL A 289 7.46 4.32 -8.47
C VAL A 289 7.22 2.87 -8.87
N SER A 290 6.12 2.62 -9.59
CA SER A 290 5.87 1.32 -10.20
C SER A 290 6.90 0.99 -11.28
N GLU A 291 7.06 -0.29 -11.60
CA GLU A 291 7.91 -0.71 -12.73
C GLU A 291 7.44 -0.07 -14.05
N GLY A 292 8.39 0.39 -14.87
CA GLY A 292 8.09 1.01 -16.17
C GLY A 292 7.39 2.37 -16.09
N PHE A 293 7.39 3.02 -14.93
CA PHE A 293 6.76 4.32 -14.72
C PHE A 293 7.36 5.40 -15.62
N ASP A 294 6.50 6.09 -16.36
CA ASP A 294 6.87 7.25 -17.16
C ASP A 294 6.12 8.49 -16.64
N PRO A 295 6.79 9.43 -15.97
CA PRO A 295 6.13 10.58 -15.37
C PRO A 295 5.43 11.49 -16.40
N ASP A 296 5.84 11.49 -17.67
CA ASP A 296 5.21 12.30 -18.73
C ASP A 296 3.83 11.77 -19.15
N ARG A 297 3.64 10.44 -19.00
CA ARG A 297 2.42 9.74 -19.40
C ARG A 297 1.56 9.40 -18.20
N ASP A 298 2.19 8.95 -17.13
CA ASP A 298 1.51 8.29 -16.02
C ASP A 298 1.01 9.30 -14.98
N LEU A 299 1.54 10.52 -14.93
CA LEU A 299 1.03 11.58 -14.04
C LEU A 299 -0.13 12.41 -14.64
N ILE A 300 -0.64 12.06 -15.82
CA ILE A 300 -1.77 12.79 -16.46
C ILE A 300 -3.06 12.68 -15.62
N LYS A 301 -3.28 11.53 -14.98
CA LYS A 301 -4.41 11.29 -14.06
C LYS A 301 -3.88 10.73 -12.77
N ALA A 302 -4.13 11.41 -11.66
CA ALA A 302 -3.62 11.03 -10.37
C ALA A 302 -4.73 10.98 -9.33
N GLY A 303 -4.65 10.04 -8.40
CA GLY A 303 -5.54 9.93 -7.24
C GLY A 303 -4.73 9.63 -5.99
N ILE A 304 -5.16 10.16 -4.85
CA ILE A 304 -4.36 10.12 -3.62
C ILE A 304 -4.83 8.98 -2.73
N ALA A 305 -3.87 8.23 -2.19
CA ALA A 305 -4.10 7.18 -1.22
C ALA A 305 -3.26 7.43 0.03
N ASN A 306 -3.91 7.49 1.20
CA ASN A 306 -3.24 7.72 2.47
C ASN A 306 -2.86 6.40 3.15
N GLN A 307 -1.62 6.28 3.64
CA GLN A 307 -1.23 5.24 4.60
C GLN A 307 -1.67 5.59 6.02
N THR A 308 -2.14 4.61 6.79
CA THR A 308 -2.54 4.81 8.18
C THR A 308 -1.38 5.11 9.13
N THR A 309 -0.15 4.80 8.72
CA THR A 309 1.08 5.19 9.40
C THR A 309 1.40 6.69 9.29
N MET A 310 0.86 7.39 8.28
CA MET A 310 1.10 8.82 8.09
C MET A 310 0.08 9.67 8.86
N LEU A 311 0.46 10.90 9.21
CA LEU A 311 -0.47 11.83 9.83
C LEU A 311 -1.60 12.15 8.86
N LYS A 312 -2.84 11.91 9.29
CA LYS A 312 -4.02 12.17 8.47
C LYS A 312 -4.11 13.64 8.06
N GLY A 313 -3.76 14.57 8.96
CA GLY A 313 -3.75 16.00 8.67
C GLY A 313 -2.80 16.36 7.53
N GLU A 314 -1.54 15.88 7.60
CA GLU A 314 -0.55 16.08 6.53
C GLU A 314 -1.03 15.50 5.18
N THR A 315 -1.74 14.37 5.22
CA THR A 315 -2.30 13.79 4.00
C THR A 315 -3.45 14.59 3.41
N GLU A 316 -4.27 15.19 4.28
CA GLU A 316 -5.34 16.10 3.86
C GLU A 316 -4.75 17.37 3.24
N GLU A 317 -3.65 17.89 3.79
CA GLU A 317 -2.92 19.02 3.23
C GLU A 317 -2.32 18.67 1.85
N ILE A 318 -1.62 17.55 1.72
CA ILE A 318 -1.10 17.06 0.42
C ILE A 318 -2.25 16.85 -0.58
N GLY A 319 -3.37 16.30 -0.07
CA GLY A 319 -4.62 16.10 -0.79
C GLY A 319 -5.16 17.36 -1.43
N LEU A 320 -5.34 18.38 -0.59
CA LEU A 320 -5.81 19.69 -1.00
C LEU A 320 -4.82 20.34 -1.95
N TYR A 321 -3.52 20.32 -1.62
CA TYR A 321 -2.48 20.94 -2.44
C TYR A 321 -2.49 20.40 -3.88
N LEU A 322 -2.43 19.07 -4.04
CA LEU A 322 -2.53 18.41 -5.34
C LEU A 322 -3.85 18.75 -6.05
N PHE A 323 -4.96 18.90 -5.32
CA PHE A 323 -6.25 19.25 -5.90
C PHE A 323 -6.29 20.68 -6.45
N TRP A 324 -5.79 21.65 -5.68
CA TRP A 324 -5.81 23.06 -6.03
C TRP A 324 -4.84 23.37 -7.17
N GLU A 325 -3.61 22.87 -7.10
CA GLU A 325 -2.57 23.19 -8.08
C GLU A 325 -2.79 22.51 -9.44
N LEU A 326 -3.37 21.30 -9.44
CA LEU A 326 -3.61 20.53 -10.68
C LEU A 326 -4.98 20.81 -11.31
N GLY A 327 -5.68 21.85 -10.85
CA GLY A 327 -6.93 22.32 -11.45
C GLY A 327 -8.11 21.38 -11.26
N GLY A 328 -8.25 20.78 -10.07
CA GLY A 328 -9.41 19.99 -9.69
C GLY A 328 -10.71 20.80 -9.81
N GLY A 329 -11.40 20.65 -10.94
CA GLY A 329 -12.74 21.20 -11.14
C GLY A 329 -13.77 20.45 -10.30
N VAL A 330 -14.70 21.20 -9.69
CA VAL A 330 -15.90 20.71 -8.99
C VAL A 330 -16.85 19.99 -9.95
#